data_AF-A0A7C3P0V4-F1
#
_entry.id   AF-A0A7C3P0V4-F1
#
_cell.length_a   1.000
_cell.length_b   1.000
_cell.length_c   1.000
_cell.angle_alpha   90.00
_cell.angle_beta   90.00
_cell.angle_gamma   90.00
#
_symmetry.space_group_name_H-M   'P 1'
#
loop_
_entity.id
_entity.type
_entity.pdbx_description
1 polymer ?
#
loop_
_entity_poly.entity_id
_entity_poly.type
_entity_poly.pdbx_seq_one_letter_code
_entity_poly.pdbx_strand_id
1 'polypeptide(L)'
;MPPYQTIKDWPEEDRPREKLLSRGAASLSDTELLAIVLRSGNASTGASAIDQARLLLGQFDGLKGIDEASVSELTGVKGIGPAKAAEIKASLEIARRVTGSKWQAGEPLRSAEDVFRHFHENLAREKRELFYVVLLNNKNKKIRDVKIS
;
A
#
# COMPACT_ATOMS: atom_id res chain seq x y z
N MET A 1 22.84 19.87 -20.52
CA MET A 1 21.72 19.04 -20.00
C MET A 1 20.42 19.72 -20.38
N PRO A 2 19.42 19.02 -20.93
CA PRO A 2 18.12 19.63 -21.16
C PRO A 2 17.54 20.08 -19.80
N PRO A 3 16.75 21.17 -19.76
CA PRO A 3 16.16 21.65 -18.52
C PRO A 3 15.31 20.54 -17.89
N TYR A 4 15.43 20.41 -16.58
CA TYR A 4 14.66 19.48 -15.79
C TYR A 4 13.17 19.80 -15.95
N GLN A 5 12.42 19.01 -16.73
CA GLN A 5 10.98 19.22 -16.87
C GLN A 5 10.31 18.84 -15.56
N THR A 6 9.70 19.82 -14.89
CA THR A 6 8.86 19.53 -13.75
C THR A 6 7.57 18.90 -14.25
N ILE A 7 6.90 18.09 -13.42
CA ILE A 7 5.61 17.49 -13.78
C ILE A 7 4.59 18.58 -14.16
N LYS A 8 4.74 19.81 -13.63
CA LYS A 8 3.87 20.95 -13.96
C LYS A 8 4.05 21.43 -15.41
N ASP A 9 5.14 21.09 -16.07
CA ASP A 9 5.42 21.49 -17.45
C ASP A 9 4.86 20.49 -18.47
N TRP A 10 4.34 19.35 -18.00
CA TRP A 10 3.71 18.35 -18.86
C TRP A 10 2.32 18.82 -19.32
N PRO A 11 1.82 18.31 -20.47
CA PRO A 11 0.40 18.43 -20.82
C PRO A 11 -0.47 18.04 -19.62
N GLU A 12 -1.50 18.83 -19.34
CA GLU A 12 -2.32 18.65 -18.13
C GLU A 12 -2.89 17.24 -18.02
N GLU A 13 -3.28 16.67 -19.16
CA GLU A 13 -3.80 15.31 -19.29
C GLU A 13 -2.79 14.18 -18.97
N ASP A 14 -1.50 14.47 -19.03
CA ASP A 14 -0.42 13.52 -18.69
C ASP A 14 0.07 13.70 -17.24
N ARG A 15 -0.35 14.76 -16.56
CA ARG A 15 0.01 14.98 -15.16
C ARG A 15 -0.75 13.97 -14.29
N PRO A 16 -0.08 13.21 -13.40
CA PRO A 16 -0.71 12.09 -12.71
C PRO A 16 -1.99 12.44 -11.94
N ARG A 17 -2.04 13.60 -11.27
CA ARG A 17 -3.22 13.97 -10.46
C ARG A 17 -4.41 14.32 -11.35
N GLU A 18 -4.17 15.09 -12.39
CA GLU A 18 -5.15 15.53 -13.36
C GLU A 18 -5.66 14.36 -14.20
N LYS A 19 -4.75 13.45 -14.60
CA LYS A 19 -5.08 12.16 -15.22
C LYS A 19 -5.94 11.28 -14.31
N LEU A 20 -5.62 11.20 -13.02
CA LEU A 20 -6.42 10.46 -12.03
C LEU A 20 -7.84 11.02 -11.93
N LEU A 21 -7.99 12.34 -11.87
CA LEU A 21 -9.28 13.01 -11.75
C LEU A 21 -10.13 12.91 -13.02
N SER A 22 -9.50 12.95 -14.20
CA SER A 22 -10.20 12.95 -15.49
C SER A 22 -10.49 11.54 -16.04
N ARG A 23 -9.58 10.58 -15.84
CA ARG A 23 -9.63 9.23 -16.45
C ARG A 23 -9.70 8.09 -15.43
N GLY A 24 -9.60 8.40 -14.13
CA GLY A 24 -9.68 7.42 -13.05
C GLY A 24 -8.40 6.60 -12.84
N ALA A 25 -8.34 5.92 -11.68
CA ALA A 25 -7.13 5.21 -11.22
C ALA A 25 -6.66 4.10 -12.17
N ALA A 26 -7.59 3.44 -12.88
CA ALA A 26 -7.27 2.36 -13.81
C ALA A 26 -6.43 2.81 -15.02
N SER A 27 -6.37 4.11 -15.30
CA SER A 27 -5.56 4.68 -16.39
C SER A 27 -4.11 5.00 -15.99
N LEU A 28 -3.75 4.81 -14.71
CA LEU A 28 -2.44 5.12 -14.16
C LEU A 28 -1.62 3.84 -13.98
N SER A 29 -0.33 3.97 -14.24
CA SER A 29 0.68 2.98 -13.84
C SER A 29 0.96 3.04 -12.34
N ASP A 30 1.54 1.97 -11.78
CA ASP A 30 2.02 1.94 -10.40
C ASP A 30 2.98 3.09 -10.08
N THR A 31 3.80 3.49 -11.06
CA THR A 31 4.71 4.63 -10.93
C THR A 31 3.94 5.94 -10.75
N GLU A 32 2.90 6.17 -11.55
CA GLU A 32 2.07 7.38 -11.45
C GLU A 32 1.26 7.39 -10.15
N LEU A 33 0.69 6.26 -9.74
CA LEU A 33 -0.04 6.12 -8.47
C LEU A 33 0.87 6.43 -7.27
N LEU A 34 2.07 5.82 -7.24
CA LEU A 34 3.03 6.07 -6.16
C LEU A 34 3.54 7.51 -6.18
N ALA A 35 3.77 8.10 -7.35
CA ALA A 35 4.19 9.51 -7.46
C ALA A 35 3.14 10.49 -6.90
N ILE A 36 1.85 10.20 -7.05
CA ILE A 36 0.77 11.00 -6.44
C ILE A 36 0.89 10.96 -4.91
N VAL A 37 1.10 9.76 -4.33
CA VAL A 37 1.27 9.55 -2.89
C VAL A 37 2.50 10.30 -2.36
N LEU A 38 3.63 10.25 -3.09
CA LEU A 38 4.88 10.93 -2.70
C LEU A 38 4.78 12.46 -2.75
N ARG A 39 3.84 13.00 -3.54
CA ARG A 39 3.49 14.42 -3.76
C ARG A 39 4.58 15.31 -4.33
N SER A 40 5.85 15.02 -4.05
CA SER A 40 7.01 15.82 -4.42
C SER A 40 8.22 14.93 -4.68
N GLY A 41 9.11 15.45 -5.52
CA GLY A 41 10.39 14.83 -5.85
C GLY A 41 11.48 15.05 -4.79
N ASN A 42 12.73 14.86 -5.16
CA ASN A 42 13.90 15.22 -4.37
C ASN A 42 14.45 16.57 -4.83
N ALA A 43 14.16 17.63 -4.07
CA ALA A 43 14.60 18.99 -4.38
C ALA A 43 16.13 19.12 -4.48
N SER A 44 16.89 18.35 -3.70
CA SER A 44 18.36 18.42 -3.71
C SER A 44 19.01 17.87 -4.98
N THR A 45 18.31 17.00 -5.72
CA THR A 45 18.81 16.39 -6.96
C THR A 45 17.99 16.80 -8.18
N GLY A 46 16.96 17.62 -8.01
CA GLY A 46 15.97 17.93 -9.04
C GLY A 46 14.96 16.81 -9.31
N ALA A 47 15.25 15.55 -8.93
CA ALA A 47 14.44 14.36 -9.25
C ALA A 47 12.94 14.58 -8.96
N SER A 48 12.04 14.15 -9.84
CA SER A 48 10.59 14.38 -9.73
C SER A 48 9.96 13.31 -8.85
N ALA A 49 8.67 13.45 -8.55
CA ALA A 49 7.93 12.41 -7.83
C ALA A 49 7.84 11.10 -8.65
N ILE A 50 7.78 11.19 -9.99
CA ILE A 50 7.79 10.04 -10.91
C ILE A 50 9.14 9.32 -10.85
N ASP A 51 10.24 10.07 -10.85
CA ASP A 51 11.58 9.48 -10.77
C ASP A 51 11.80 8.76 -9.43
N GLN A 52 11.33 9.35 -8.33
CA GLN A 52 11.39 8.75 -7.01
C GLN A 52 10.50 7.50 -6.91
N ALA A 53 9.30 7.52 -7.50
CA ALA A 53 8.43 6.36 -7.56
C ALA A 53 9.06 5.21 -8.36
N ARG A 54 9.65 5.52 -9.53
CA ARG A 54 10.34 4.53 -10.36
C ARG A 54 11.55 3.92 -9.64
N LEU A 55 12.33 4.75 -8.93
CA LEU A 55 13.45 4.30 -8.12
C LEU A 55 13.00 3.30 -7.03
N LEU A 56 11.95 3.64 -6.28
CA LEU A 56 11.40 2.77 -5.25
C LEU A 56 10.89 1.44 -5.82
N LEU A 57 10.10 1.50 -6.90
CA LEU A 57 9.55 0.29 -7.54
C LEU A 57 10.67 -0.60 -8.07
N GLY A 58 11.74 -0.03 -8.61
CA GLY A 58 12.90 -0.80 -9.07
C GLY A 58 13.76 -1.38 -7.94
N GLN A 59 13.89 -0.66 -6.82
CA GLN A 59 14.71 -1.12 -5.69
C GLN A 59 14.02 -2.20 -4.83
N PHE A 60 12.69 -2.20 -4.80
CA PHE A 60 11.89 -3.10 -3.98
C PHE A 60 11.00 -4.03 -4.82
N ASP A 61 11.33 -4.26 -6.10
CA ASP A 61 10.61 -5.20 -6.98
C ASP A 61 9.08 -5.00 -7.01
N GLY A 62 8.66 -3.73 -7.07
CA GLY A 62 7.26 -3.32 -7.20
C GLY A 62 6.56 -2.98 -5.87
N LEU A 63 5.23 -2.76 -5.94
CA LEU A 63 4.44 -2.30 -4.79
C LEU A 63 4.45 -3.28 -3.61
N LYS A 64 4.50 -4.59 -3.88
CA LYS A 64 4.53 -5.63 -2.85
C LYS A 64 5.82 -5.57 -2.02
N GLY A 65 6.99 -5.41 -2.64
CA GLY A 65 8.23 -5.31 -1.86
C GLY A 65 8.35 -3.98 -1.12
N ILE A 66 7.83 -2.87 -1.66
CA ILE A 66 7.72 -1.58 -0.92
C ILE A 66 6.88 -1.77 0.35
N ASP A 67 5.84 -2.57 0.25
CA ASP A 67 4.91 -2.85 1.31
C ASP A 67 5.49 -3.76 2.41
N GLU A 68 6.35 -4.71 2.03
CA GLU A 68 7.12 -5.57 2.94
C GLU A 68 8.34 -4.85 3.58
N ALA A 69 8.91 -3.86 2.91
CA ALA A 69 10.07 -3.10 3.38
C ALA A 69 9.80 -2.41 4.73
N SER A 70 10.76 -2.42 5.64
CA SER A 70 10.70 -1.65 6.88
C SER A 70 10.77 -0.14 6.61
N VAL A 71 10.34 0.66 7.58
CA VAL A 71 10.50 2.12 7.50
C VAL A 71 11.98 2.50 7.34
N SER A 72 12.89 1.80 8.03
CA SER A 72 14.33 2.02 7.93
C SER A 72 14.84 1.82 6.51
N GLU A 73 14.46 0.72 5.86
CA GLU A 73 14.83 0.41 4.48
C GLU A 73 14.30 1.47 3.50
N LEU A 74 13.04 1.89 3.66
CA LEU A 74 12.46 2.97 2.84
C LEU A 74 13.21 4.28 3.04
N THR A 75 13.54 4.64 4.28
CA THR A 75 14.28 5.89 4.58
C THR A 75 15.74 5.86 4.16
N GLY A 76 16.29 4.67 3.87
CA GLY A 76 17.62 4.52 3.27
C GLY A 76 17.67 4.97 1.82
N VAL A 77 16.53 5.13 1.14
CA VAL A 77 16.46 5.60 -0.25
C VAL A 77 16.61 7.11 -0.32
N LYS A 78 17.58 7.58 -1.10
CA LYS A 78 17.86 9.02 -1.26
C LYS A 78 16.66 9.77 -1.80
N GLY A 79 16.11 10.67 -0.99
CA GLY A 79 14.92 11.48 -1.34
C GLY A 79 13.63 10.99 -0.69
N ILE A 80 13.68 9.88 0.06
CA ILE A 80 12.59 9.32 0.85
C ILE A 80 12.90 9.54 2.33
N GLY A 81 12.47 10.68 2.86
CA GLY A 81 12.56 10.96 4.30
C GLY A 81 11.44 10.28 5.10
N PRO A 82 11.45 10.41 6.44
CA PRO A 82 10.43 9.84 7.32
C PRO A 82 9.00 10.20 6.94
N ALA A 83 8.76 11.42 6.47
CA ALA A 83 7.43 11.87 6.02
C ALA A 83 6.91 11.06 4.83
N LYS A 84 7.72 10.89 3.79
CA LYS A 84 7.33 10.11 2.60
C LYS A 84 7.18 8.63 2.91
N ALA A 85 8.05 8.07 3.75
CA ALA A 85 7.92 6.69 4.21
C ALA A 85 6.60 6.47 4.98
N ALA A 86 6.22 7.42 5.83
CA ALA A 86 4.93 7.39 6.54
C ALA A 86 3.74 7.51 5.59
N GLU A 87 3.78 8.41 4.60
CA GLU A 87 2.73 8.56 3.57
C GLU A 87 2.53 7.25 2.78
N ILE A 88 3.61 6.57 2.39
CA ILE A 88 3.56 5.26 1.71
C ILE A 88 2.91 4.22 2.61
N LYS A 89 3.41 4.05 3.85
CA LYS A 89 2.90 3.03 4.78
C LYS A 89 1.43 3.27 5.15
N ALA A 90 1.03 4.52 5.33
CA ALA A 90 -0.36 4.87 5.58
C ALA A 90 -1.25 4.51 4.38
N SER A 91 -0.82 4.84 3.16
CA SER A 91 -1.59 4.54 1.94
C SER A 91 -1.81 3.04 1.73
N LEU A 92 -0.77 2.24 1.95
CA LEU A 92 -0.84 0.78 1.83
C LEU A 92 -1.68 0.13 2.94
N GLU A 93 -1.59 0.64 4.17
CA GLU A 93 -2.46 0.19 5.28
C GLU A 93 -3.93 0.54 5.02
N ILE A 94 -4.22 1.72 4.48
CA ILE A 94 -5.58 2.09 4.08
C ILE A 94 -6.09 1.14 3.00
N ALA A 95 -5.31 0.90 1.94
CA ALA A 95 -5.68 -0.04 0.89
C ALA A 95 -6.04 -1.42 1.47
N ARG A 96 -5.21 -1.93 2.39
CA ARG A 96 -5.47 -3.20 3.06
C ARG A 96 -6.72 -3.18 3.92
N ARG A 97 -7.02 -2.10 4.64
CA ARG A 97 -8.27 -1.99 5.41
C ARG A 97 -9.52 -1.97 4.53
N VAL A 98 -9.38 -1.47 3.30
CA VAL A 98 -10.46 -1.42 2.32
C VAL A 98 -10.64 -2.76 1.62
N THR A 99 -9.54 -3.44 1.24
CA THR A 99 -9.60 -4.76 0.56
C THR A 99 -9.81 -5.92 1.52
N GLY A 100 -9.35 -5.76 2.75
CA GLY A 100 -9.43 -6.72 3.84
C GLY A 100 -10.87 -7.08 4.14
N SER A 101 -11.32 -8.15 3.49
CA SER A 101 -12.58 -8.80 3.75
C SER A 101 -12.51 -9.42 5.14
N LYS A 102 -12.85 -8.61 6.14
CA LYS A 102 -13.18 -9.16 7.46
C LYS A 102 -14.40 -10.02 7.27
N TRP A 103 -14.32 -11.27 7.75
CA TRP A 103 -15.50 -12.06 8.01
C TRP A 103 -16.50 -11.18 8.78
N GLN A 104 -17.59 -10.82 8.11
CA GLN A 104 -18.57 -9.86 8.59
C GLN A 104 -19.26 -10.43 9.83
N ALA A 105 -19.49 -9.57 10.83
CA ALA A 105 -20.22 -9.96 12.02
C ALA A 105 -21.63 -10.44 11.61
N GLY A 106 -21.87 -11.75 11.70
CA GLY A 106 -23.16 -12.35 11.36
C GLY A 106 -23.15 -13.35 10.20
N GLU A 107 -22.08 -13.43 9.41
CA GLU A 107 -21.93 -14.52 8.45
C GLU A 107 -21.52 -15.82 9.17
N PRO A 108 -22.13 -16.97 8.85
CA PRO A 108 -21.72 -18.24 9.43
C PRO A 108 -20.42 -18.74 8.79
N LEU A 109 -19.54 -19.35 9.58
CA LEU A 109 -18.41 -20.14 9.09
C LEU A 109 -18.95 -21.35 8.36
N ARG A 110 -18.53 -21.55 7.11
CA ARG A 110 -18.94 -22.69 6.30
C ARG A 110 -17.78 -23.61 5.97
N SER A 111 -16.56 -23.10 5.96
CA SER A 111 -15.39 -23.83 5.48
C SER A 111 -14.07 -23.30 6.05
N ALA A 112 -13.00 -24.08 5.90
CA ALA A 112 -11.64 -23.64 6.19
C ALA A 112 -11.20 -22.46 5.32
N GLU A 113 -11.74 -22.35 4.10
CA GLU A 113 -11.52 -21.23 3.20
C GLU A 113 -12.02 -19.91 3.79
N ASP A 114 -13.12 -19.91 4.53
CA ASP A 114 -13.61 -18.71 5.22
C ASP A 114 -12.63 -18.24 6.32
N VAL A 115 -12.02 -19.20 7.04
CA VAL A 115 -10.96 -18.92 8.02
C VAL A 115 -9.73 -18.34 7.32
N PHE A 116 -9.31 -18.94 6.21
CA PHE A 116 -8.17 -18.47 5.44
C PHE A 116 -8.41 -17.03 4.97
N ARG A 117 -9.53 -16.74 4.29
CA ARG A 117 -9.85 -15.38 3.84
C ARG A 117 -9.85 -14.39 4.98
N HIS A 118 -10.39 -14.79 6.14
CA HIS A 118 -10.46 -13.92 7.30
C HIS A 118 -9.07 -13.53 7.86
N PHE A 119 -8.13 -14.46 7.89
CA PHE A 119 -6.83 -14.25 8.53
C PHE A 119 -5.67 -13.98 7.57
N HIS A 120 -5.75 -14.41 6.31
CA HIS A 120 -4.59 -14.46 5.42
C HIS A 120 -3.94 -13.08 5.22
N GLU A 121 -4.70 -12.01 4.99
CA GLU A 121 -4.12 -10.68 4.78
C GLU A 121 -3.37 -10.15 6.00
N ASN A 122 -3.86 -10.46 7.20
CA ASN A 122 -3.27 -10.00 8.45
C ASN A 122 -2.08 -10.87 8.85
N LEU A 123 -2.18 -12.20 8.70
CA LEU A 123 -1.13 -13.14 9.09
C LEU A 123 0.01 -13.22 8.07
N ALA A 124 -0.23 -12.95 6.78
CA ALA A 124 0.79 -13.06 5.74
C ALA A 124 2.04 -12.18 5.96
N ARG A 125 1.95 -11.16 6.82
CA ARG A 125 3.04 -10.22 7.10
C ARG A 125 3.67 -10.39 8.47
N GLU A 126 3.12 -11.27 9.28
CA GLU A 126 3.66 -11.53 10.61
C GLU A 126 4.91 -12.38 10.45
N LYS A 127 6.04 -11.83 10.89
CA LYS A 127 7.35 -12.51 10.82
C LYS A 127 7.53 -13.59 11.90
N ARG A 128 6.49 -13.81 12.71
CA ARG A 128 6.46 -14.76 13.82
C ARG A 128 5.15 -15.55 13.76
N GLU A 129 5.20 -16.77 14.25
CA GLU A 129 4.00 -17.58 14.41
C GLU A 129 3.08 -16.94 15.45
N LEU A 130 1.79 -16.85 15.13
CA LEU A 130 0.76 -16.33 16.02
C LEU A 130 -0.33 -17.38 16.21
N PHE A 131 -0.84 -17.49 17.44
CA PHE A 131 -1.94 -18.39 17.78
C PHE A 131 -3.24 -17.60 17.99
N TYR A 132 -4.27 -17.93 17.20
CA TYR A 132 -5.59 -17.31 17.27
C TYR A 132 -6.68 -18.34 17.54
N VAL A 133 -7.67 -17.92 18.33
CA VAL A 133 -8.92 -18.65 18.55
C VAL A 133 -10.08 -17.83 18.02
N VAL A 134 -10.90 -18.42 17.15
CA VAL A 134 -12.15 -17.80 16.69
C VAL A 134 -13.29 -18.30 17.56
N LEU A 135 -13.96 -17.39 18.26
CA LEU A 135 -15.15 -17.73 19.05
C LEU A 135 -16.40 -17.62 18.17
N LEU A 136 -17.18 -18.69 18.11
CA LEU A 136 -18.42 -18.77 17.33
C LEU A 136 -19.64 -18.92 18.24
N ASN A 137 -20.79 -18.49 17.76
CA ASN A 137 -22.08 -18.84 18.38
C ASN A 137 -22.63 -20.16 17.82
N ASN A 138 -23.79 -20.59 18.33
CA ASN A 138 -24.47 -21.83 17.92
C ASN A 138 -24.94 -21.86 16.44
N LYS A 139 -24.84 -20.74 15.71
CA LYS A 139 -25.09 -20.65 14.26
C LYS A 139 -23.80 -20.54 13.45
N ASN A 140 -22.66 -20.90 14.04
CA ASN A 140 -21.32 -20.74 13.48
C ASN A 140 -20.96 -19.30 13.12
N LYS A 141 -21.67 -18.30 13.64
CA LYS A 141 -21.36 -16.90 13.36
C LYS A 141 -20.27 -16.44 14.30
N LYS A 142 -19.32 -15.67 13.76
CA LYS A 142 -18.21 -15.12 14.54
C LYS A 142 -18.73 -14.19 15.64
N ILE A 143 -18.27 -14.42 16.87
CA ILE A 143 -18.43 -13.52 18.02
C ILE A 143 -17.22 -12.59 18.09
N ARG A 144 -16.00 -13.15 18.16
CA ARG A 144 -14.73 -12.40 18.18
C ARG A 144 -13.54 -13.31 17.91
N ASP A 145 -12.43 -12.68 17.54
CA ASP A 145 -11.11 -13.32 17.43
C ASP A 145 -10.32 -13.05 18.71
N VAL A 146 -9.60 -14.05 19.20
CA VAL A 146 -8.75 -13.95 20.38
C VAL A 146 -7.34 -14.34 19.99
N LYS A 147 -6.41 -13.37 20.02
CA LYS A 147 -4.98 -13.65 19.91
C LYS A 147 -4.47 -14.17 21.25
N ILE A 148 -3.79 -15.30 21.24
CA ILE A 148 -3.26 -15.97 22.43
C ILE A 148 -1.73 -15.74 22.55
N SER A 149 -0.99 -15.86 21.44
CA SER A 149 0.46 -15.59 21.37
C SER A 149 0.82 -14.99 20.02
#